data_AF-A0A821S959-F1
#
_entry.id   AF-A0A821S959-F1
#
_cell.length_a   1.000
_cell.length_b   1.000
_cell.length_c   1.000
_cell.angle_alpha   90.00
_cell.angle_beta   90.00
_cell.angle_gamma   90.00
#
_symmetry.space_group_name_H-M   'P 1'
#
loop_
_entity.id
_entity.type
_entity.pdbx_description
1 polymer ?
#
loop_
_entity_poly.entity_id
_entity_poly.type
_entity_poly.pdbx_seq_one_letter_code
_entity_poly.pdbx_strand_id
1 'polypeptide(L)'
;MLSCMIRVSLSLICIHYHQKLDLKKSATTYETPCITFLSDIDDTIKFTDVSSLLKIFRNTFSGNFKPISGMSDIYRYWLNKYNATFAYVTALPDQLYPSFRKFFNREKFPPGSFHMSHFAGFDNNIIAFYISDTYRKYKTQIISMLLNNTSKRIFILLGDIFQKDPEIYASIYMEYPNRIAKIFIRKYKNDIEGQQRLERVFNNISREKWATFETGSDLPEDIFVA
;
A
#
# COMPACT_ATOMS: atom_id res chain seq x y z
N MET A 1 25.63 22.71 9.79
CA MET A 1 24.75 23.20 8.70
C MET A 1 23.62 22.22 8.52
N LEU A 2 22.40 22.72 8.53
CA LEU A 2 21.12 22.02 8.75
C LEU A 2 20.84 20.89 7.73
N SER A 3 20.52 19.70 8.25
CA SER A 3 19.77 18.67 7.52
C SER A 3 18.28 18.92 7.73
N CYS A 4 17.60 19.40 6.68
CA CYS A 4 16.16 19.61 6.66
C CYS A 4 15.46 18.25 6.54
N MET A 5 15.27 17.55 7.65
CA MET A 5 14.34 16.43 7.74
C MET A 5 12.91 16.98 7.75
N ILE A 6 12.27 17.00 6.58
CA ILE A 6 10.82 17.18 6.50
C ILE A 6 10.16 15.88 6.99
N ARG A 7 10.04 15.77 8.31
CA ARG A 7 9.18 14.79 8.99
C ARG A 7 7.76 15.35 8.92
N VAL A 8 7.03 15.10 7.82
CA VAL A 8 5.56 15.29 7.86
C VAL A 8 5.04 14.17 8.74
N SER A 9 4.83 14.47 10.02
CA SER A 9 4.19 13.55 10.93
C SER A 9 2.77 13.30 10.43
N LEU A 10 2.46 12.07 10.03
CA LEU A 10 1.10 11.60 9.73
C LEU A 10 0.12 11.84 10.88
N SER A 11 0.60 12.15 12.10
CA SER A 11 -0.22 12.57 13.23
C SER A 11 -0.83 13.97 13.08
N LEU A 12 -0.19 14.90 12.37
CA LEU A 12 -0.64 16.31 12.30
C LEU A 12 -1.79 16.55 11.31
N ILE A 13 -1.93 15.71 10.28
CA ILE A 13 -2.97 15.87 9.26
C ILE A 13 -4.38 15.58 9.82
N CYS A 14 -4.54 14.69 10.83
CA CYS A 14 -5.85 14.44 11.44
C CYS A 14 -6.31 15.57 12.40
N ILE A 15 -5.41 16.40 12.95
CA ILE A 15 -5.79 17.41 13.96
C ILE A 15 -6.33 18.70 13.30
N HIS A 16 -5.88 19.04 12.10
CA HIS A 16 -6.16 20.37 11.52
C HIS A 16 -7.59 20.58 11.01
N TYR A 17 -8.42 19.53 10.92
CA TYR A 17 -9.78 19.66 10.40
C TYR A 17 -10.83 20.02 11.48
N HIS A 18 -10.53 19.84 12.77
CA HIS A 18 -11.53 20.00 13.82
C HIS A 18 -11.82 21.46 14.23
N GLN A 19 -11.07 22.44 13.71
CA GLN A 19 -11.17 23.85 14.14
C GLN A 19 -12.19 24.72 13.35
N LYS A 20 -12.98 24.15 12.44
CA LYS A 20 -13.95 24.92 11.65
C LYS A 20 -15.41 24.47 11.70
N LEU A 21 -15.79 23.69 12.71
CA LEU A 21 -17.19 23.38 12.98
C LEU A 21 -17.59 23.82 14.39
N ASP A 22 -18.36 24.90 14.39
CA ASP A 22 -19.13 25.55 15.45
C ASP A 22 -19.04 25.02 16.89
N LEU A 23 -18.58 25.95 17.75
CA LEU A 23 -18.86 26.03 19.17
C LEU A 23 -20.38 26.08 19.42
N LYS A 24 -21.01 24.92 19.66
CA LYS A 24 -22.11 24.69 20.64
C LYS A 24 -22.84 23.39 20.30
N LYS A 25 -22.44 22.29 20.95
CA LYS A 25 -23.31 21.20 21.44
C LYS A 25 -22.43 20.19 22.16
N SER A 26 -22.83 19.79 23.38
CA SER A 26 -22.23 18.66 24.06
C SER A 26 -22.53 17.40 23.25
N ALA A 27 -21.56 16.96 22.46
CA ALA A 27 -21.61 15.69 21.76
C ALA A 27 -20.42 14.88 22.25
N THR A 28 -20.67 13.69 22.77
CA THR A 28 -19.70 12.61 22.82
C THR A 28 -19.19 12.40 21.39
N THR A 29 -18.07 13.02 21.04
CA THR A 29 -17.41 12.86 19.74
C THR A 29 -16.84 11.45 19.69
N TYR A 30 -17.56 10.53 19.05
CA TYR A 30 -16.97 9.30 18.56
C TYR A 30 -15.95 9.70 17.49
N GLU A 31 -14.66 9.68 17.82
CA GLU A 31 -13.59 9.86 16.84
C GLU A 31 -13.73 8.74 15.79
N THR A 32 -14.19 9.08 14.59
CA THR A 32 -14.14 8.13 13.46
C THR A 32 -12.68 7.73 13.26
N PRO A 33 -12.34 6.43 13.26
CA PRO A 33 -10.94 6.02 13.14
C PRO A 33 -10.33 6.55 11.83
N CYS A 34 -9.19 7.24 11.91
CA CYS A 34 -8.48 7.70 10.72
C CYS A 34 -8.02 6.47 9.89
N ILE A 35 -8.42 6.41 8.62
CA ILE A 35 -8.12 5.28 7.72
C ILE A 35 -6.80 5.52 6.97
N THR A 36 -5.98 4.48 6.89
CA THR A 36 -4.77 4.44 6.07
C THR A 36 -4.85 3.32 5.04
N PHE A 37 -4.72 3.66 3.77
CA PHE A 37 -4.49 2.69 2.70
C PHE A 37 -2.99 2.44 2.58
N LEU A 38 -2.56 1.21 2.85
CA LEU A 38 -1.20 0.77 2.60
C LEU A 38 -1.20 -0.04 1.30
N SER A 39 -0.66 0.55 0.25
CA SER A 39 -0.64 -0.03 -1.09
C SER A 39 0.78 -0.42 -1.46
N ASP A 40 0.98 -1.67 -1.83
CA ASP A 40 2.08 -2.02 -2.71
C ASP A 40 1.97 -1.27 -4.06
N ILE A 41 3.08 -1.15 -4.78
CA ILE A 41 3.12 -0.49 -6.08
C ILE A 41 3.16 -1.50 -7.24
N ASP A 42 4.08 -2.46 -7.19
CA ASP A 42 4.48 -3.29 -8.31
C ASP A 42 3.50 -4.45 -8.50
N ASP A 43 2.87 -4.52 -9.67
CA ASP A 43 1.75 -5.43 -9.97
C ASP A 43 0.51 -5.23 -9.10
N THR A 44 0.44 -4.15 -8.31
CA THR A 44 -0.75 -3.70 -7.57
C THR A 44 -1.40 -2.47 -8.22
N ILE A 45 -0.65 -1.39 -8.46
CA ILE A 45 -1.12 -0.18 -9.19
C ILE A 45 -0.38 0.07 -10.51
N LYS A 46 0.77 -0.60 -10.70
CA LYS A 46 1.64 -0.46 -11.86
C LYS A 46 2.09 -1.83 -12.33
N PHE A 47 1.89 -2.18 -13.59
CA PHE A 47 2.45 -3.43 -14.16
C PHE A 47 3.98 -3.47 -14.06
N THR A 48 4.52 -4.62 -13.67
CA THR A 48 5.95 -4.92 -13.76
C THR A 48 6.21 -5.78 -14.98
N ASP A 49 7.09 -5.33 -15.89
CA ASP A 49 7.52 -6.15 -17.03
C ASP A 49 8.58 -7.16 -16.56
N VAL A 50 8.09 -8.23 -15.92
CA VAL A 50 8.91 -9.31 -15.35
C VAL A 50 9.42 -10.24 -16.45
N SER A 51 10.48 -9.81 -17.14
CA SER A 51 11.32 -10.74 -17.90
C SER A 51 12.81 -10.70 -17.52
N SER A 52 13.27 -9.70 -16.76
CA SER A 52 14.49 -9.77 -15.93
C SER A 52 14.59 -8.55 -15.02
N LEU A 53 15.24 -8.67 -13.85
CA LEU A 53 15.54 -7.52 -12.98
C LEU A 53 16.37 -6.46 -13.70
N LEU A 54 17.25 -6.85 -14.64
CA LEU A 54 17.96 -5.92 -15.52
C LEU A 54 17.02 -5.15 -16.47
N LYS A 55 15.96 -5.78 -16.98
CA LYS A 55 14.91 -5.08 -17.73
C LYS A 55 14.03 -4.22 -16.83
N ILE A 56 13.79 -4.62 -15.58
CA ILE A 56 13.15 -3.73 -14.59
C ILE A 56 14.00 -2.47 -14.46
N PHE A 57 15.30 -2.56 -14.19
CA PHE A 57 16.17 -1.39 -14.14
C PHE A 57 16.14 -0.59 -15.46
N ARG A 58 16.39 -1.23 -16.62
CA ARG A 58 16.44 -0.54 -17.91
C ARG A 58 15.11 0.13 -18.31
N ASN A 59 13.98 -0.54 -18.11
CA ASN A 59 12.64 -0.02 -18.42
C ASN A 59 12.18 1.01 -17.39
N THR A 60 12.58 0.86 -16.12
CA THR A 60 12.27 1.80 -15.04
C THR A 60 13.06 3.09 -15.16
N PHE A 61 14.30 3.03 -15.66
CA PHE A 61 15.04 4.21 -16.11
C PHE A 61 14.48 4.83 -17.40
N SER A 62 13.67 4.09 -18.17
CA SER A 62 12.93 4.64 -19.32
C SER A 62 11.70 5.45 -18.90
N GLY A 63 11.23 5.35 -17.64
CA GLY A 63 10.11 6.13 -17.10
C GLY A 63 8.71 5.75 -17.62
N ASN A 64 8.60 4.69 -18.43
CA ASN A 64 7.34 4.25 -19.05
C ASN A 64 6.57 3.25 -18.17
N PHE A 65 6.27 3.65 -16.94
CA PHE A 65 5.39 2.88 -16.06
C PHE A 65 3.97 2.81 -16.62
N LYS A 66 3.37 1.62 -16.64
CA LYS A 66 2.01 1.40 -17.10
C LYS A 66 1.07 1.20 -15.90
N PRO A 67 0.02 2.01 -15.75
CA PRO A 67 -0.93 1.84 -14.64
C PRO A 67 -1.79 0.59 -14.82
N ILE A 68 -2.21 0.02 -13.71
CA ILE A 68 -3.35 -0.91 -13.70
C ILE A 68 -4.64 -0.08 -13.76
N SER A 69 -5.52 -0.44 -14.69
CA SER A 69 -6.72 0.34 -15.01
C SER A 69 -7.60 0.57 -13.78
N GLY A 70 -8.16 1.78 -13.66
CA GLY A 70 -9.10 2.17 -12.60
C GLY A 70 -8.50 2.38 -11.20
N MET A 71 -7.24 1.99 -10.95
CA MET A 71 -6.65 2.07 -9.60
C MET A 71 -6.57 3.49 -9.06
N SER A 72 -6.17 4.44 -9.90
CA SER A 72 -6.10 5.83 -9.45
C SER A 72 -7.49 6.44 -9.22
N ASP A 73 -8.52 5.99 -9.94
CA ASP A 73 -9.88 6.50 -9.78
C ASP A 73 -10.46 6.06 -8.43
N ILE A 74 -10.37 4.76 -8.12
CA ILE A 74 -10.85 4.22 -6.85
C ILE A 74 -10.04 4.77 -5.66
N TYR A 75 -8.73 4.98 -5.80
CA TYR A 75 -7.92 5.58 -4.73
C TYR A 75 -8.32 7.04 -4.45
N ARG A 76 -8.60 7.83 -5.49
CA ARG A 76 -9.11 9.21 -5.31
C ARG A 76 -10.51 9.22 -4.70
N TYR A 77 -11.36 8.26 -5.07
CA TYR A 77 -12.66 8.11 -4.46
C TYR A 77 -12.54 7.82 -2.96
N TRP A 78 -11.71 6.85 -2.57
CA TRP A 78 -11.47 6.52 -1.17
C TRP A 78 -10.80 7.65 -0.38
N LEU A 79 -9.89 8.41 -0.99
CA LEU A 79 -9.31 9.62 -0.41
C LEU A 79 -10.43 10.58 0.04
N ASN A 80 -11.35 10.89 -0.86
CA ASN A 80 -12.42 11.86 -0.61
C ASN A 80 -13.48 11.32 0.35
N LYS A 81 -13.90 10.06 0.17
CA LYS A 81 -14.97 9.45 0.96
C LYS A 81 -14.60 9.26 2.43
N TYR A 82 -13.38 8.80 2.68
CA TYR A 82 -12.92 8.43 4.01
C TYR A 82 -11.97 9.45 4.65
N ASN A 83 -11.67 10.54 3.96
CA ASN A 83 -10.59 11.48 4.32
C ASN A 83 -9.29 10.72 4.67
N ALA A 84 -8.98 9.70 3.86
CA ALA A 84 -7.95 8.73 4.18
C ALA A 84 -6.54 9.24 3.89
N THR A 85 -5.53 8.56 4.43
CA THR A 85 -4.13 8.77 4.03
C THR A 85 -3.59 7.57 3.28
N PHE A 86 -2.63 7.79 2.39
CA PHE A 86 -1.98 6.72 1.64
C PHE A 86 -0.52 6.54 2.07
N ALA A 87 -0.11 5.28 2.19
CA ALA A 87 1.27 4.85 2.32
C ALA A 87 1.57 3.87 1.18
N TYR A 88 2.50 4.23 0.30
CA TYR A 88 2.91 3.41 -0.83
C TYR A 88 4.22 2.68 -0.50
N VAL A 89 4.24 1.37 -0.69
CA VAL A 89 5.39 0.53 -0.37
C VAL A 89 5.88 -0.17 -1.64
N THR A 90 7.18 -0.19 -1.87
CA THR A 90 7.80 -0.99 -2.93
C THR A 90 9.15 -1.50 -2.46
N ALA A 91 9.52 -2.68 -2.93
CA ALA A 91 10.87 -3.19 -2.75
C ALA A 91 11.88 -2.58 -3.73
N LEU A 92 11.43 -1.72 -4.66
CA LEU A 92 12.30 -1.07 -5.62
C LEU A 92 13.19 -0.01 -4.96
N PRO A 93 14.44 0.14 -5.44
CA PRO A 93 15.39 1.09 -4.86
C PRO A 93 14.89 2.54 -4.89
N ASP A 94 15.17 3.27 -3.82
CA ASP A 94 14.77 4.68 -3.63
C ASP A 94 15.26 5.65 -4.71
N GLN A 95 16.31 5.30 -5.47
CA GLN A 95 16.79 6.08 -6.62
C GLN A 95 15.74 6.22 -7.73
N LEU A 96 14.72 5.35 -7.73
CA LEU A 96 13.61 5.39 -8.68
C LEU A 96 12.48 6.34 -8.26
N TYR A 97 12.58 6.95 -7.08
CA TYR A 97 11.59 7.88 -6.56
C TYR A 97 11.20 8.99 -7.54
N PRO A 98 12.12 9.66 -8.29
CA PRO A 98 11.73 10.66 -9.28
C PRO A 98 10.84 10.10 -10.40
N SER A 99 11.09 8.87 -10.85
CA SER A 99 10.26 8.19 -11.86
C SER A 99 8.88 7.85 -11.30
N PHE A 100 8.81 7.36 -10.05
CA PHE A 100 7.53 7.15 -9.38
C PHE A 100 6.75 8.45 -9.21
N ARG A 101 7.39 9.54 -8.81
CA ARG A 101 6.71 10.84 -8.68
C ARG A 101 6.11 11.32 -10.00
N LYS A 102 6.83 11.17 -11.11
CA LYS A 102 6.29 11.48 -12.45
C LYS A 102 5.08 10.61 -12.79
N PHE A 103 5.15 9.30 -12.54
CA PHE A 103 4.04 8.37 -12.76
C PHE A 103 2.82 8.72 -11.90
N PHE A 104 2.99 8.93 -10.60
CA PHE A 104 1.91 9.28 -9.68
C PHE A 104 1.23 10.59 -10.07
N ASN A 105 2.01 11.60 -10.47
CA ASN A 105 1.47 12.87 -10.95
C ASN A 105 0.70 12.71 -12.26
N ARG A 106 1.22 11.92 -13.21
CA ARG A 106 0.60 11.69 -14.52
C ARG A 106 -0.74 10.95 -14.38
N GLU A 107 -0.76 9.90 -13.58
CA GLU A 107 -1.95 9.07 -13.35
C GLU A 107 -2.91 9.67 -12.32
N LYS A 108 -2.49 10.73 -11.61
CA LYS A 108 -3.25 11.44 -10.57
C LYS A 108 -3.59 10.55 -9.37
N PHE A 109 -2.63 9.76 -8.91
CA PHE A 109 -2.75 9.02 -7.65
C PHE A 109 -2.78 10.01 -6.46
N PRO A 110 -3.50 9.69 -5.37
CA PRO A 110 -3.46 10.48 -4.14
C PRO A 110 -2.04 10.74 -3.64
N PRO A 111 -1.79 11.90 -3.01
CA PRO A 111 -0.54 12.12 -2.29
C PRO A 111 -0.44 11.15 -1.10
N GLY A 112 0.77 10.68 -0.82
CA GLY A 112 1.04 9.75 0.28
C GLY A 112 2.53 9.60 0.58
N SER A 113 2.85 8.88 1.65
CA SER A 113 4.24 8.53 1.96
C SER A 113 4.74 7.44 1.01
N PHE A 114 6.04 7.47 0.71
CA PHE A 114 6.70 6.42 -0.07
C PHE A 114 7.69 5.69 0.83
N HIS A 115 7.61 4.37 0.84
CA HIS A 115 8.51 3.47 1.55
C HIS A 115 9.18 2.59 0.50
N MET A 116 10.43 2.94 0.19
CA MET A 116 11.25 2.28 -0.83
C MET A 116 12.45 1.62 -0.17
N SER A 117 13.01 0.60 -0.80
CA SER A 117 14.21 -0.05 -0.28
C SER A 117 15.43 0.88 -0.49
N HIS A 118 16.32 0.92 0.49
CA HIS A 118 17.56 1.69 0.40
C HIS A 118 18.72 0.73 0.14
N PHE A 119 19.48 0.98 -0.93
CA PHE A 119 20.71 0.25 -1.24
C PHE A 119 21.86 1.24 -1.34
N ALA A 120 22.91 1.00 -0.57
CA ALA A 120 24.16 1.75 -0.68
C ALA A 120 24.94 1.26 -1.91
N GLY A 121 24.76 1.92 -3.06
CA GLY A 121 25.45 1.62 -4.32
C GLY A 121 24.75 0.59 -5.22
N PHE A 122 25.27 0.42 -6.44
CA PHE A 122 24.85 -0.64 -7.39
C PHE A 122 25.43 -1.98 -6.94
N ASP A 123 24.94 -2.49 -5.82
CA ASP A 123 25.39 -3.76 -5.29
C ASP A 123 24.71 -4.90 -6.06
N ASN A 124 25.48 -5.90 -6.50
CA ASN A 124 24.97 -7.08 -7.22
C ASN A 124 23.95 -7.90 -6.38
N ASN A 125 23.77 -7.52 -5.12
CA ASN A 125 22.86 -8.10 -4.13
C ASN A 125 21.39 -7.70 -4.32
N ILE A 126 21.04 -6.76 -5.21
CA ILE A 126 19.63 -6.39 -5.42
C ILE A 126 18.82 -7.60 -5.93
N ILE A 127 19.39 -8.40 -6.83
CA ILE A 127 18.72 -9.60 -7.33
C ILE A 127 18.53 -10.63 -6.20
N ALA A 128 19.57 -10.83 -5.38
CA ALA A 128 19.48 -11.70 -4.20
C ALA A 128 18.48 -11.17 -3.16
N PHE A 129 18.37 -9.87 -2.96
CA PHE A 129 17.38 -9.24 -2.09
C PHE A 129 15.95 -9.54 -2.55
N TYR A 130 15.69 -9.42 -3.86
CA TYR A 130 14.39 -9.69 -4.46
C TYR A 130 14.00 -11.17 -4.44
N ILE A 131 14.98 -12.07 -4.53
CA ILE A 131 14.74 -13.53 -4.57
C ILE A 131 14.75 -14.14 -3.15
N SER A 132 15.34 -13.46 -2.17
CA SER A 132 15.46 -13.95 -0.79
C SER A 132 14.30 -13.55 0.11
N ASP A 133 14.22 -14.19 1.28
CA ASP A 133 13.30 -13.84 2.38
C ASP A 133 13.53 -12.41 2.91
N THR A 134 14.58 -11.71 2.46
CA THR A 134 14.89 -10.32 2.83
C THR A 134 13.83 -9.34 2.31
N TYR A 135 13.26 -9.59 1.13
CA TYR A 135 12.11 -8.85 0.60
C TYR A 135 10.92 -8.90 1.59
N ARG A 136 10.62 -10.09 2.11
CA ARG A 136 9.53 -10.31 3.06
C ARG A 136 9.77 -9.53 4.35
N LYS A 137 10.99 -9.65 4.91
CA LYS A 137 11.40 -8.95 6.12
C LYS A 137 11.27 -7.43 5.99
N TYR A 138 11.70 -6.87 4.86
CA TYR A 138 11.60 -5.43 4.59
C TYR A 138 10.15 -4.93 4.65
N LYS A 139 9.24 -5.53 3.85
CA LYS A 139 7.82 -5.10 3.82
C LYS A 139 7.16 -5.28 5.19
N THR A 140 7.39 -6.42 5.87
CA THR A 140 6.88 -6.63 7.23
C THR A 140 7.36 -5.55 8.19
N GLN A 141 8.65 -5.21 8.20
CA GLN A 141 9.20 -4.16 9.06
C GLN A 141 8.56 -2.79 8.81
N ILE A 142 8.37 -2.41 7.54
CA ILE A 142 7.71 -1.14 7.20
C ILE A 142 6.26 -1.13 7.69
N ILE A 143 5.49 -2.19 7.46
CA ILE A 143 4.09 -2.27 7.86
C ILE A 143 3.96 -2.23 9.38
N SER A 144 4.75 -3.03 10.10
CA SER A 144 4.77 -3.02 11.58
C SER A 144 5.20 -1.67 12.14
N MET A 145 6.21 -1.02 11.54
CA MET A 145 6.63 0.34 11.92
C MET A 145 5.48 1.34 11.76
N LEU A 146 4.74 1.30 10.65
CA LEU A 146 3.60 2.18 10.42
C LEU A 146 2.47 1.93 11.43
N LEU A 147 2.14 0.66 11.71
CA LEU A 147 1.11 0.28 12.69
C LEU A 147 1.46 0.74 14.11
N ASN A 148 2.73 0.62 14.50
CA ASN A 148 3.23 1.00 15.82
C ASN A 148 3.35 2.52 15.99
N ASN A 149 3.72 3.24 14.94
CA ASN A 149 3.88 4.71 14.99
C ASN A 149 2.57 5.48 14.77
N THR A 150 1.48 4.81 14.43
CA THR A 150 0.18 5.46 14.24
C THR A 150 -0.85 4.89 15.20
N SER A 151 -1.05 5.54 16.35
CA SER A 151 -2.08 5.12 17.31
C SER A 151 -3.48 5.22 16.70
N LYS A 152 -4.34 4.23 16.95
CA LYS A 152 -5.78 4.21 16.60
C LYS A 152 -6.15 4.19 15.11
N ARG A 153 -5.19 4.21 14.17
CA ARG A 153 -5.49 4.16 12.73
C ARG A 153 -5.93 2.78 12.26
N ILE A 154 -6.94 2.71 11.41
CA ILE A 154 -7.36 1.47 10.77
C ILE A 154 -6.72 1.38 9.39
N PHE A 155 -6.15 0.22 9.07
CA PHE A 155 -5.42 -0.03 7.84
C PHE A 155 -6.22 -0.90 6.89
N ILE A 156 -6.09 -0.57 5.60
CA ILE A 156 -6.53 -1.41 4.48
C ILE A 156 -5.29 -1.72 3.67
N LEU A 157 -5.02 -3.01 3.45
CA LEU A 157 -3.81 -3.48 2.79
C LEU A 157 -4.12 -3.84 1.35
N LEU A 158 -3.36 -3.34 0.38
CA LEU A 158 -3.48 -3.66 -1.03
C LEU A 158 -2.15 -4.16 -1.57
N GLY A 159 -2.17 -5.35 -2.16
CA GLY A 159 -0.97 -6.01 -2.68
C GLY A 159 -1.30 -6.93 -3.84
N ASP A 160 -0.30 -7.67 -4.31
CA ASP A 160 -0.43 -8.56 -5.46
C ASP A 160 -0.20 -10.04 -5.09
N ILE A 161 -0.66 -10.94 -5.95
CA ILE A 161 -0.48 -12.38 -5.76
C ILE A 161 0.89 -12.89 -6.19
N PHE A 162 1.60 -12.14 -7.02
CA PHE A 162 2.86 -12.58 -7.65
C PHE A 162 4.06 -12.47 -6.70
N GLN A 163 3.94 -11.67 -5.63
CA GLN A 163 4.93 -11.51 -4.59
C GLN A 163 4.50 -12.17 -3.26
N LYS A 164 5.13 -11.81 -2.13
CA LYS A 164 4.85 -12.36 -0.78
C LYS A 164 3.78 -11.58 -0.01
N ASP A 165 3.05 -10.70 -0.67
CA ASP A 165 2.05 -9.85 -0.04
C ASP A 165 0.95 -10.65 0.68
N PRO A 166 0.43 -11.79 0.15
CA PRO A 166 -0.52 -12.61 0.87
C PRO A 166 0.02 -13.09 2.22
N GLU A 167 1.22 -13.67 2.26
CA GLU A 167 1.81 -14.18 3.50
C GLU A 167 2.17 -13.07 4.49
N ILE A 168 2.64 -11.93 4.00
CA ILE A 168 2.93 -10.76 4.83
C ILE A 168 1.63 -10.23 5.46
N TYR A 169 0.59 -10.03 4.66
CA TYR A 169 -0.66 -9.45 5.13
C TYR A 169 -1.44 -10.38 6.04
N ALA A 170 -1.42 -11.70 5.79
CA ALA A 170 -1.96 -12.68 6.71
C ALA A 170 -1.24 -12.63 8.07
N SER A 171 0.09 -12.60 8.07
CA SER A 171 0.89 -12.47 9.31
C SER A 171 0.58 -11.17 10.07
N ILE A 172 0.50 -10.04 9.36
CA ILE A 172 0.17 -8.74 9.95
C ILE A 172 -1.26 -8.73 10.52
N TYR A 173 -2.22 -9.34 9.82
CA TYR A 173 -3.59 -9.45 10.33
C TYR A 173 -3.65 -10.27 11.62
N MET A 174 -2.93 -11.39 11.69
CA MET A 174 -2.90 -12.21 12.91
C MET A 174 -2.28 -11.47 14.10
N GLU A 175 -1.29 -10.60 13.87
CA GLU A 175 -0.64 -9.80 14.91
C GLU A 175 -1.47 -8.56 15.30
N TYR A 176 -2.17 -7.95 14.35
CA TYR A 176 -2.94 -6.70 14.55
C TYR A 176 -4.40 -6.79 14.03
N PRO A 177 -5.20 -7.78 14.46
CA PRO A 177 -6.52 -8.06 13.83
C PRO A 177 -7.50 -6.89 13.95
N ASN A 178 -7.43 -6.12 15.05
CA ASN A 178 -8.28 -4.95 15.28
C ASN A 178 -7.82 -3.70 14.51
N ARG A 179 -6.66 -3.75 13.86
CA ARG A 179 -6.09 -2.63 13.10
C ARG A 179 -6.21 -2.81 11.60
N ILE A 180 -6.48 -4.03 11.12
CA ILE A 180 -6.61 -4.33 9.69
C ILE A 180 -8.09 -4.55 9.37
N ALA A 181 -8.70 -3.63 8.63
CA ALA A 181 -10.12 -3.71 8.26
C ALA A 181 -10.35 -4.67 7.08
N LYS A 182 -9.53 -4.56 6.05
CA LYS A 182 -9.67 -5.31 4.80
C LYS A 182 -8.31 -5.52 4.12
N ILE A 183 -8.17 -6.63 3.43
CA ILE A 183 -7.01 -6.99 2.61
C ILE A 183 -7.50 -7.18 1.17
N PHE A 184 -6.91 -6.49 0.20
CA PHE A 184 -7.19 -6.68 -1.21
C PHE A 184 -5.94 -7.24 -1.90
N ILE A 185 -6.09 -8.37 -2.58
CA ILE A 185 -5.00 -8.99 -3.33
C ILE A 185 -5.31 -8.95 -4.83
N ARG A 186 -4.43 -8.33 -5.61
CA ARG A 186 -4.53 -8.33 -7.06
C ARG A 186 -4.13 -9.69 -7.61
N LYS A 187 -4.95 -10.25 -8.50
CA LYS A 187 -4.63 -11.46 -9.27
C LYS A 187 -5.31 -11.41 -10.65
N TYR A 188 -4.83 -12.23 -11.57
CA TYR A 188 -5.56 -12.47 -12.82
C TYR A 188 -6.80 -13.36 -12.56
N LYS A 189 -7.89 -13.12 -13.29
CA LYS A 189 -9.16 -13.87 -13.09
C LYS A 189 -8.97 -15.39 -13.14
N ASN A 190 -8.19 -15.86 -14.11
CA ASN A 190 -7.98 -17.29 -14.37
C ASN A 190 -6.77 -17.90 -13.62
N ASP A 191 -6.22 -17.19 -12.63
CA ASP A 191 -5.13 -17.71 -11.79
C ASP A 191 -5.66 -18.68 -10.73
N ILE A 192 -5.78 -19.96 -11.12
CA ILE A 192 -6.28 -21.06 -10.27
C ILE A 192 -5.28 -21.39 -9.16
N GLU A 193 -3.99 -21.49 -9.49
CA GLU A 193 -2.93 -21.80 -8.53
C GLU A 193 -2.79 -20.69 -7.49
N GLY A 194 -2.84 -19.44 -7.96
CA GLY A 194 -2.90 -18.28 -7.09
C GLY A 194 -4.10 -18.34 -6.16
N GLN A 195 -5.31 -18.63 -6.67
CA GLN A 195 -6.49 -18.76 -5.81
C GLN A 195 -6.28 -19.81 -4.72
N GLN A 196 -5.77 -21.00 -5.08
CA GLN A 196 -5.47 -22.06 -4.11
C GLN A 196 -4.41 -21.65 -3.08
N ARG A 197 -3.42 -20.85 -3.47
CA ARG A 197 -2.46 -20.26 -2.53
C ARG A 197 -3.14 -19.30 -1.57
N LEU A 198 -4.03 -18.42 -2.04
CA LEU A 198 -4.76 -17.49 -1.17
C LEU A 198 -5.63 -18.22 -0.16
N GLU A 199 -6.38 -19.25 -0.58
CA GLU A 199 -7.21 -20.03 0.35
C GLU A 199 -6.37 -20.72 1.44
N ARG A 200 -5.15 -21.18 1.09
CA ARG A 200 -4.22 -21.77 2.08
C ARG A 200 -3.67 -20.72 3.04
N VAL A 201 -3.25 -19.56 2.52
CA VAL A 201 -2.62 -18.49 3.31
C VAL A 201 -3.61 -17.81 4.24
N PHE A 202 -4.84 -17.60 3.79
CA PHE A 202 -5.90 -16.93 4.53
C PHE A 202 -6.88 -17.89 5.20
N ASN A 203 -6.53 -19.18 5.35
CA ASN A 203 -7.42 -20.21 5.90
C ASN A 203 -8.02 -19.89 7.28
N ASN A 204 -7.29 -19.14 8.11
CA ASN A 204 -7.70 -18.73 9.46
C ASN A 204 -8.22 -17.28 9.51
N ILE A 205 -8.41 -16.64 8.35
CA ILE A 205 -8.87 -15.25 8.24
C ILE A 205 -10.20 -15.27 7.50
N SER A 206 -11.23 -14.75 8.16
CA SER A 206 -12.59 -14.82 7.63
C SER A 206 -12.72 -14.14 6.27
N ARG A 207 -13.62 -14.67 5.42
CA ARG A 207 -13.71 -14.23 4.02
C ARG A 207 -14.16 -12.78 3.88
N GLU A 208 -14.87 -12.21 4.85
CA GLU A 208 -15.19 -10.78 4.84
C GLU A 208 -13.98 -9.87 5.07
N LYS A 209 -12.83 -10.40 5.49
CA LYS A 209 -11.61 -9.61 5.73
C LYS A 209 -10.72 -9.50 4.51
N TRP A 210 -10.94 -10.29 3.47
CA TRP A 210 -10.11 -10.25 2.29
C TRP A 210 -10.88 -10.50 0.99
N ALA A 211 -10.45 -9.83 -0.08
CA ALA A 211 -11.02 -9.99 -1.40
C ALA A 211 -9.93 -9.89 -2.48
N THR A 212 -10.26 -10.36 -3.67
CA THR A 212 -9.36 -10.31 -4.83
C THR A 212 -9.87 -9.33 -5.86
N PHE A 213 -8.96 -8.68 -6.59
CA PHE A 213 -9.29 -7.79 -7.70
C PHE A 213 -8.33 -8.01 -8.87
N GLU A 214 -8.69 -7.58 -10.08
CA GLU A 214 -7.78 -7.56 -11.23
C GLU A 214 -7.45 -6.11 -11.64
N THR A 215 -8.44 -5.23 -11.50
CA THR A 215 -8.40 -3.81 -11.82
C THR A 215 -9.14 -3.00 -10.76
N GLY A 216 -9.02 -1.66 -10.81
CA GLY A 216 -9.68 -0.78 -9.85
C GLY A 216 -11.21 -0.80 -9.90
N SER A 217 -11.82 -1.25 -11.00
CA SER A 217 -13.28 -1.39 -11.10
C SER A 217 -13.83 -2.60 -10.34
N ASP A 218 -12.98 -3.56 -9.96
CA ASP A 218 -13.39 -4.71 -9.14
C ASP A 218 -13.39 -4.37 -7.64
N LEU A 219 -12.82 -3.22 -7.26
CA LEU A 219 -12.72 -2.77 -5.86
C LEU A 219 -13.98 -2.00 -5.44
N PRO A 220 -14.50 -2.25 -4.21
CA PRO A 220 -15.73 -1.63 -3.77
C PRO A 220 -15.53 -0.16 -3.41
N GLU A 221 -16.49 0.69 -3.78
CA GLU A 221 -16.58 2.06 -3.28
C GLU A 221 -16.82 2.09 -1.76
N ASP A 222 -17.68 1.19 -1.25
CA ASP A 222 -18.00 1.01 0.16
C ASP A 222 -17.28 -0.20 0.77
N ILE A 223 -16.15 0.04 1.44
CA ILE A 223 -15.26 -1.02 1.94
C ILE A 223 -15.83 -1.69 3.20
N PHE A 224 -16.61 -0.95 3.99
CA PHE A 224 -17.11 -1.41 5.29
C PHE A 224 -18.53 -2.01 5.25
N VAL A 225 -19.17 -2.02 4.07
CA VAL A 225 -20.52 -2.57 3.86
C VAL A 225 -20.47 -3.91 3.12
N ALA A 226 -19.30 -4.26 2.56
CA ALA A 226 -19.08 -5.40 1.66
C ALA A 226 -18.37 -6.59 2.33
#